data_AF-A0A7S1HK08-F1
#
_entry.id   AF-A0A7S1HK08-F1
#
_cell.length_a   1.000
_cell.length_b   1.000
_cell.length_c   1.000
_cell.angle_alpha   90.00
_cell.angle_beta   90.00
_cell.angle_gamma   90.00
#
_symmetry.space_group_name_H-M   'P 1'
#
loop_
_entity.id
_entity.type
_entity.pdbx_description
1 polymer ?
#
loop_
_entity_poly.entity_id
_entity_poly.type
_entity_poly.pdbx_seq_one_letter_code
_entity_poly.pdbx_strand_id
1 'polypeptide(L)'
;MLRDAEIDLTMAIGPREDAVELMLMRAGLRKRLGMLREASEDYEKSILAVLQSAKMAATVTDYDHKIGQQRFEQTVSDTVLSLFADCALTAPREEHEEHGAAELKRVMNEVLEFDPLRPMPLAQRGRAHAELGEYDDARRDLDHAVSASQEESCAVLVLRAHLWQKS
;
A
#
# COMPACT_ATOMS: atom_id res chain seq x y z
N MET A 1 -11.81 25.90 3.42
CA MET A 1 -10.49 25.62 4.02
C MET A 1 -9.95 24.25 3.59
N LEU A 2 -10.50 23.11 4.05
CA LEU A 2 -9.94 21.80 3.65
C LEU A 2 -10.12 21.49 2.16
N ARG A 3 -11.27 21.81 1.55
CA ARG A 3 -11.46 21.63 0.10
C ARG A 3 -10.57 22.54 -0.74
N ASP A 4 -10.33 23.76 -0.30
CA ASP A 4 -9.44 24.69 -1.02
C ASP A 4 -7.99 24.17 -1.00
N ALA A 5 -7.55 23.62 0.13
CA ALA A 5 -6.25 22.97 0.24
C ALA A 5 -6.13 21.69 -0.64
N GLU A 6 -7.23 20.96 -0.85
CA GLU A 6 -7.26 19.82 -1.80
C GLU A 6 -7.02 20.29 -3.25
N ILE A 7 -7.67 21.39 -3.64
CA ILE A 7 -7.51 21.99 -4.96
C ILE A 7 -6.08 22.51 -5.15
N ASP A 8 -5.54 23.21 -4.14
CA ASP A 8 -4.16 23.71 -4.17
C ASP A 8 -3.15 22.58 -4.31
N LEU A 9 -3.32 21.49 -3.56
CA LEU A 9 -2.47 20.31 -3.67
C LEU A 9 -2.60 19.62 -5.03
N THR A 10 -3.81 19.55 -5.58
CA THR A 10 -4.04 19.00 -6.93
C THR A 10 -3.36 19.83 -8.02
N MET A 11 -3.44 21.16 -7.94
CA MET A 11 -2.72 22.05 -8.85
C MET A 11 -1.21 21.94 -8.67
N ALA A 12 -0.74 21.84 -7.41
CA ALA A 12 0.67 21.71 -7.10
C ALA A 12 1.24 20.40 -7.68
N ILE A 13 0.56 19.26 -7.52
CA ILE A 13 0.98 17.97 -8.08
C ILE A 13 1.06 18.04 -9.61
N GLY A 14 0.00 18.55 -10.27
CA GLY A 14 -0.04 18.64 -11.73
C GLY A 14 0.19 17.27 -12.39
N PRO A 15 0.98 17.18 -13.48
CA PRO A 15 1.31 15.91 -14.14
C PRO A 15 2.50 15.17 -13.50
N ARG A 16 3.01 15.62 -12.33
CA ARG A 16 4.19 15.02 -11.70
C ARG A 16 3.83 13.74 -10.97
N GLU A 17 4.28 12.61 -11.51
CA GLU A 17 4.10 11.29 -10.89
C GLU A 17 5.09 11.03 -9.74
N ASP A 18 6.17 11.79 -9.65
CA ASP A 18 7.21 11.68 -8.61
C ASP A 18 6.94 12.56 -7.36
N ALA A 19 5.82 13.27 -7.33
CA ALA A 19 5.45 14.20 -6.25
C ALA A 19 4.90 13.48 -4.99
N VAL A 20 5.63 12.49 -4.50
CA VAL A 20 5.24 11.58 -3.40
C VAL A 20 4.76 12.36 -2.18
N GLU A 21 5.52 13.34 -1.68
CA GLU A 21 5.17 14.09 -0.48
C GLU A 21 3.82 14.84 -0.63
N LEU A 22 3.57 15.44 -1.79
CA LEU A 22 2.33 16.16 -2.06
C LEU A 22 1.13 15.21 -2.20
N MET A 23 1.34 14.04 -2.82
CA MET A 23 0.31 13.00 -2.92
C MET A 23 -0.06 12.47 -1.53
N LEU A 24 0.91 12.24 -0.64
CA LEU A 24 0.68 11.83 0.74
C LEU A 24 -0.12 12.87 1.53
N MET A 25 0.25 14.16 1.41
CA MET A 25 -0.48 15.26 2.04
C MET A 25 -1.93 15.33 1.53
N ARG A 26 -2.13 15.15 0.22
CA ARG A 26 -3.48 15.16 -0.39
C ARG A 26 -4.30 13.96 0.05
N ALA A 27 -3.71 12.77 0.12
CA ALA A 27 -4.37 11.55 0.59
C ALA A 27 -4.88 11.68 2.04
N GLY A 28 -4.04 12.18 2.96
CA GLY A 28 -4.43 12.42 4.34
C GLY A 28 -5.56 13.45 4.47
N LEU A 29 -5.54 14.47 3.61
CA LEU A 29 -6.60 15.48 3.56
C LEU A 29 -7.91 14.92 2.97
N ARG A 30 -7.83 14.12 1.90
CA ARG A 30 -8.98 13.42 1.28
C ARG A 30 -9.63 12.43 2.25
N LYS A 31 -8.83 11.71 3.04
CA LYS A 31 -9.32 10.87 4.15
C LYS A 31 -10.16 11.68 5.14
N ARG A 32 -9.67 12.85 5.57
CA ARG A 32 -10.41 13.76 6.49
C ARG A 32 -11.69 14.33 5.89
N LEU A 33 -11.77 14.38 4.55
CA LEU A 33 -12.96 14.82 3.81
C LEU A 33 -13.95 13.68 3.53
N GLY A 34 -13.62 12.42 3.86
CA GLY A 34 -14.42 11.24 3.53
C GLY A 34 -14.23 10.73 2.09
N MET A 35 -13.29 11.30 1.34
CA MET A 35 -12.93 10.90 -0.02
C MET A 35 -11.97 9.71 0.04
N LEU A 36 -12.47 8.56 0.50
CA LEU A 36 -11.64 7.39 0.81
C LEU A 36 -11.03 6.76 -0.45
N ARG A 37 -11.76 6.76 -1.57
CA ARG A 37 -11.28 6.22 -2.86
C ARG A 37 -10.13 7.05 -3.41
N GLU A 38 -10.30 8.36 -3.46
CA GLU A 38 -9.28 9.26 -3.98
C GLU A 38 -8.05 9.33 -3.05
N ALA A 39 -8.26 9.07 -1.74
CA ALA A 39 -7.16 8.90 -0.80
C ALA A 39 -6.37 7.62 -1.05
N SER A 40 -7.04 6.48 -1.32
CA SER A 40 -6.35 5.22 -1.63
C SER A 40 -5.55 5.32 -2.92
N GLU A 41 -6.09 5.95 -3.96
CA GLU A 41 -5.37 6.17 -5.22
C GLU A 41 -4.09 6.99 -5.04
N ASP A 42 -4.12 8.03 -4.20
CA ASP A 42 -2.94 8.84 -3.92
C ASP A 42 -1.88 8.04 -3.15
N TYR A 43 -2.30 7.18 -2.22
CA TYR A 43 -1.40 6.28 -1.52
C TYR A 43 -0.76 5.26 -2.46
N GLU A 44 -1.53 4.66 -3.36
CA GLU A 44 -1.03 3.71 -4.37
C GLU A 44 -0.02 4.35 -5.31
N LYS A 45 -0.34 5.54 -5.86
CA LYS A 45 0.58 6.29 -6.74
C LYS A 45 1.87 6.65 -6.01
N SER A 46 1.77 7.06 -4.75
CA SER A 46 2.94 7.36 -3.91
C SER A 46 3.84 6.13 -3.76
N ILE A 47 3.27 4.95 -3.53
CA ILE A 47 4.01 3.68 -3.43
C ILE A 47 4.70 3.38 -4.76
N LEU A 48 3.98 3.42 -5.88
CA LEU A 48 4.53 3.11 -7.21
C LEU A 48 5.68 4.05 -7.60
N ALA A 49 5.53 5.36 -7.37
CA ALA A 49 6.58 6.34 -7.65
C ALA A 49 7.84 6.08 -6.85
N VAL A 50 7.69 5.71 -5.57
CA VAL A 50 8.79 5.28 -4.72
C VAL A 50 9.44 4.03 -5.31
N LEU A 51 8.68 2.96 -5.57
CA LEU A 51 9.21 1.72 -6.15
C LEU A 51 9.96 1.95 -7.47
N GLN A 52 9.41 2.78 -8.37
CA GLN A 52 10.07 3.14 -9.63
C GLN A 52 11.41 3.84 -9.40
N SER A 53 11.47 4.80 -8.47
CA SER A 53 12.71 5.44 -8.06
C SER A 53 13.73 4.42 -7.54
N ALA A 54 13.29 3.42 -6.75
CA ALA A 54 14.15 2.31 -6.32
C ALA A 54 14.66 1.45 -7.48
N LYS A 55 13.78 1.07 -8.42
CA LYS A 55 14.18 0.31 -9.62
C LYS A 55 15.24 1.08 -10.41
N MET A 56 15.08 2.40 -10.56
CA MET A 56 16.04 3.27 -11.25
C MET A 56 17.36 3.41 -10.48
N ALA A 57 17.31 3.56 -9.15
CA ALA A 57 18.51 3.60 -8.31
C ALA A 57 19.27 2.26 -8.31
N ALA A 58 18.58 1.15 -8.56
CA ALA A 58 19.20 -0.16 -8.68
C ALA A 58 19.91 -0.40 -10.03
N THR A 59 19.53 0.29 -11.09
CA THR A 59 20.18 0.18 -12.41
C THR A 59 21.39 1.10 -12.57
N VAL A 60 21.50 2.16 -11.77
CA VAL A 60 22.68 3.04 -11.71
C VAL A 60 23.71 2.43 -10.76
N THR A 61 24.64 1.65 -11.31
CA THR A 61 25.76 1.08 -10.55
C THR A 61 26.75 2.16 -10.10
N ASP A 62 26.95 2.25 -8.79
CA ASP A 62 28.24 2.16 -8.07
C ASP A 62 28.34 3.17 -6.89
N TYR A 63 28.79 2.67 -5.74
CA TYR A 63 29.07 3.38 -4.47
C TYR A 63 27.94 3.71 -3.47
N ASP A 64 26.78 4.29 -3.85
CA ASP A 64 25.73 4.69 -2.88
C ASP A 64 24.52 3.74 -2.77
N HIS A 65 24.51 2.66 -3.56
CA HIS A 65 23.41 1.70 -3.69
C HIS A 65 22.94 1.09 -2.35
N LYS A 66 23.87 0.80 -1.43
CA LYS A 66 23.57 0.17 -0.13
C LYS A 66 23.01 1.16 0.89
N ILE A 67 23.54 2.38 0.94
CA ILE A 67 23.09 3.45 1.86
C ILE A 67 21.74 4.02 1.38
N GLY A 68 21.58 4.14 0.05
CA GLY A 68 20.32 4.45 -0.62
C GLY A 68 19.26 3.38 -0.35
N GLN A 69 19.54 2.10 -0.61
CA GLN A 69 18.64 0.99 -0.29
C GLN A 69 18.27 0.92 1.19
N GLN A 70 19.21 1.13 2.11
CA GLN A 70 18.93 0.98 3.55
C GLN A 70 18.09 2.14 4.12
N ARG A 71 18.30 3.38 3.67
CA ARG A 71 17.40 4.51 3.99
C ARG A 71 16.05 4.37 3.30
N PHE A 72 16.03 3.76 2.12
CA PHE A 72 14.84 3.55 1.30
C PHE A 72 13.98 2.41 1.84
N GLU A 73 14.56 1.30 2.29
CA GLU A 73 13.90 0.25 3.06
C GLU A 73 13.27 0.82 4.33
N GLN A 74 13.93 1.75 5.02
CA GLN A 74 13.36 2.44 6.20
C GLN A 74 12.21 3.39 5.84
N THR A 75 12.35 4.15 4.74
CA THR A 75 11.33 5.14 4.33
C THR A 75 10.11 4.46 3.75
N VAL A 76 10.30 3.43 2.92
CA VAL A 76 9.23 2.51 2.47
C VAL A 76 8.66 1.79 3.68
N SER A 77 9.48 1.32 4.63
CA SER A 77 8.98 0.59 5.80
C SER A 77 8.01 1.42 6.62
N ASP A 78 8.40 2.63 7.02
CA ASP A 78 7.60 3.40 7.97
C ASP A 78 6.44 4.11 7.26
N THR A 79 6.65 4.63 6.05
CA THR A 79 5.60 5.31 5.28
C THR A 79 4.57 4.29 4.79
N VAL A 80 5.00 3.16 4.22
CA VAL A 80 4.07 2.14 3.68
C VAL A 80 3.36 1.38 4.81
N LEU A 81 4.02 1.02 5.91
CA LEU A 81 3.30 0.38 7.03
C LEU A 81 2.29 1.33 7.71
N SER A 82 2.63 2.60 7.94
CA SER A 82 1.70 3.53 8.59
C SER A 82 0.54 3.90 7.67
N LEU A 83 0.78 4.03 6.37
CA LEU A 83 -0.28 4.30 5.39
C LEU A 83 -1.24 3.13 5.19
N PHE A 84 -0.73 1.89 5.16
CA PHE A 84 -1.58 0.71 4.97
C PHE A 84 -2.43 0.36 6.20
N ALA A 85 -1.90 0.58 7.42
CA ALA A 85 -2.69 0.45 8.63
C ALA A 85 -3.89 1.40 8.62
N ASP A 86 -3.71 2.59 8.04
CA ASP A 86 -4.71 3.64 7.97
C ASP A 86 -5.70 3.51 6.81
N CYS A 87 -5.39 2.69 5.79
CA CYS A 87 -6.23 2.45 4.62
C CYS A 87 -7.07 1.16 4.76
N ALA A 88 -6.52 0.11 5.38
CA ALA A 88 -7.20 -1.18 5.52
C ALA A 88 -8.14 -1.29 6.74
N LEU A 89 -7.99 -0.41 7.74
CA LEU A 89 -8.80 -0.47 8.97
C LEU A 89 -9.99 0.51 9.02
N THR A 90 -10.09 1.48 8.10
CA THR A 90 -11.08 2.57 8.22
C THR A 90 -12.14 2.64 7.12
N ALA A 91 -12.08 1.83 6.06
CA ALA A 91 -13.08 1.88 4.98
C ALA A 91 -14.20 0.83 5.20
N PRO A 92 -15.48 1.26 5.35
CA PRO A 92 -16.60 0.32 5.35
C PRO A 92 -16.75 -0.40 4.01
N ARG A 93 -17.13 -1.68 4.12
CA ARG A 93 -17.11 -2.77 3.12
C ARG A 93 -17.95 -2.60 1.84
N GLU A 94 -18.66 -1.49 1.64
CA GLU A 94 -19.77 -1.47 0.66
C GLU A 94 -19.45 -0.81 -0.69
N GLU A 95 -18.29 -0.14 -0.85
CA GLU A 95 -17.96 0.60 -2.08
C GLU A 95 -16.63 0.18 -2.76
N HIS A 96 -16.07 -0.97 -2.38
CA HIS A 96 -14.96 -1.56 -3.14
C HIS A 96 -15.52 -2.33 -4.34
N GLU A 97 -15.71 -1.59 -5.43
CA GLU A 97 -15.79 -2.15 -6.78
C GLU A 97 -14.54 -3.02 -7.04
N GLU A 98 -14.70 -4.17 -7.71
CA GLU A 98 -13.64 -5.13 -8.08
C GLU A 98 -12.33 -4.48 -8.57
N HIS A 99 -12.43 -3.29 -9.17
CA HIS A 99 -11.32 -2.49 -9.66
C HIS A 99 -10.26 -2.17 -8.58
N GLY A 100 -10.68 -1.84 -7.36
CA GLY A 100 -9.74 -1.49 -6.28
C GLY A 100 -8.96 -2.70 -5.77
N ALA A 101 -9.60 -3.87 -5.72
CA ALA A 101 -8.94 -5.11 -5.31
C ALA A 101 -7.92 -5.58 -6.36
N ALA A 102 -8.26 -5.46 -7.64
CA ALA A 102 -7.34 -5.79 -8.73
C ALA A 102 -6.09 -4.91 -8.73
N GLU A 103 -6.25 -3.61 -8.52
CA GLU A 103 -5.12 -2.68 -8.47
C GLU A 103 -4.26 -2.88 -7.21
N LEU A 104 -4.89 -3.06 -6.04
CA LEU A 104 -4.17 -3.40 -4.81
C LEU A 104 -3.33 -4.66 -4.98
N LYS A 105 -3.89 -5.73 -5.55
CA LYS A 105 -3.15 -6.96 -5.87
C LYS A 105 -1.95 -6.68 -6.78
N ARG A 106 -2.12 -5.83 -7.80
CA ARG A 106 -1.05 -5.44 -8.73
C ARG A 106 0.08 -4.69 -8.00
N VAL A 107 -0.25 -3.67 -7.21
CA VAL A 107 0.72 -2.88 -6.44
C VAL A 107 1.46 -3.77 -5.43
N MET A 108 0.76 -4.67 -4.72
CA MET A 108 1.39 -5.58 -3.77
C MET A 108 2.34 -6.57 -4.44
N ASN A 109 2.06 -7.01 -5.66
CA ASN A 109 3.02 -7.81 -6.42
C ASN A 109 4.31 -7.03 -6.67
N GLU A 110 4.23 -5.76 -7.07
CA GLU A 110 5.42 -4.93 -7.26
C GLU A 110 6.20 -4.72 -5.97
N VAL A 111 5.53 -4.52 -4.83
CA VAL A 111 6.20 -4.39 -3.52
C VAL A 111 6.93 -5.68 -3.16
N LEU A 112 6.28 -6.84 -3.37
CA LEU A 112 6.83 -8.16 -3.05
C LEU A 112 7.96 -8.60 -3.99
N GLU A 113 8.14 -7.97 -5.16
CA GLU A 113 9.35 -8.16 -5.97
C GLU A 113 10.62 -7.70 -5.24
N PHE A 114 10.50 -6.69 -4.38
CA PHE A 114 11.63 -6.16 -3.61
C PHE A 114 11.85 -6.90 -2.29
N ASP A 115 10.77 -7.19 -1.56
CA ASP A 115 10.82 -7.95 -0.30
C ASP A 115 9.72 -9.02 -0.29
N PRO A 116 10.03 -10.24 -0.78
CA PRO A 116 9.03 -11.29 -0.97
C PRO A 116 8.41 -11.85 0.31
N LEU A 117 9.07 -11.64 1.46
CA LEU A 117 8.65 -12.21 2.74
C LEU A 117 8.07 -11.15 3.68
N ARG A 118 7.75 -9.96 3.17
CA ARG A 118 7.23 -8.89 3.98
C ARG A 118 5.80 -9.20 4.45
N PRO A 119 5.52 -9.27 5.77
CA PRO A 119 4.21 -9.73 6.27
C PRO A 119 3.02 -8.88 5.84
N MET A 120 3.16 -7.55 5.84
CA MET A 120 2.04 -6.64 5.56
C MET A 120 1.63 -6.66 4.07
N PRO A 121 2.54 -6.54 3.09
CA PRO A 121 2.18 -6.69 1.68
C PRO A 121 1.57 -8.06 1.34
N LEU A 122 2.07 -9.15 1.95
CA LEU A 122 1.45 -10.47 1.83
C LEU A 122 0.01 -10.45 2.35
N ALA A 123 -0.24 -9.88 3.53
CA ALA A 123 -1.59 -9.80 4.09
C ALA A 123 -2.56 -8.94 3.26
N GLN A 124 -2.10 -7.82 2.72
CA GLN A 124 -2.90 -6.96 1.84
C GLN A 124 -3.20 -7.63 0.50
N ARG A 125 -2.22 -8.32 -0.09
CA ARG A 125 -2.45 -9.13 -1.30
C ARG A 125 -3.45 -10.26 -1.02
N GLY A 126 -3.34 -10.91 0.12
CA GLY A 126 -4.30 -11.92 0.55
C GLY A 126 -5.73 -11.37 0.72
N ARG A 127 -5.88 -10.16 1.25
CA ARG A 127 -7.17 -9.45 1.28
C ARG A 127 -7.69 -9.16 -0.13
N ALA A 128 -6.84 -8.66 -1.03
CA ALA A 128 -7.22 -8.39 -2.41
C ALA A 128 -7.71 -9.65 -3.14
N HIS A 129 -6.98 -10.76 -2.99
CA HIS A 129 -7.41 -12.08 -3.45
C HIS A 129 -8.80 -12.47 -2.91
N ALA A 130 -9.05 -12.25 -1.61
CA ALA A 130 -10.35 -12.55 -1.00
C ALA A 130 -11.50 -11.67 -1.53
N GLU A 131 -11.23 -10.41 -1.85
CA GLU A 131 -12.20 -9.49 -2.47
C GLU A 131 -12.50 -9.86 -3.94
N LEU A 132 -11.54 -10.46 -4.64
CA LEU A 132 -11.69 -10.99 -5.99
C LEU A 132 -12.26 -12.43 -6.03
N GLY A 133 -12.52 -13.05 -4.88
CA GLY A 133 -13.02 -14.43 -4.78
C GLY A 133 -11.96 -15.53 -4.95
N GLU A 134 -10.67 -15.15 -4.96
CA GLU A 134 -9.51 -16.04 -5.10
C GLU A 134 -9.08 -16.58 -3.72
N TYR A 135 -9.95 -17.34 -3.05
CA TYR A 135 -9.78 -17.70 -1.63
C TYR A 135 -8.55 -18.58 -1.31
N ASP A 136 -8.12 -19.45 -2.24
CA ASP A 136 -6.95 -20.31 -2.04
C ASP A 136 -5.64 -19.50 -1.99
N ASP A 137 -5.51 -18.53 -2.89
CA ASP A 137 -4.36 -17.63 -2.93
C ASP A 137 -4.38 -16.67 -1.74
N ALA A 138 -5.57 -16.18 -1.37
CA ALA A 138 -5.77 -15.37 -0.17
C ALA A 138 -5.25 -16.08 1.09
N ARG A 139 -5.61 -17.36 1.24
CA ARG A 139 -5.18 -18.18 2.38
C ARG A 139 -3.67 -18.38 2.38
N ARG A 140 -3.07 -18.72 1.23
CA ARG A 140 -1.62 -18.93 1.12
C ARG A 140 -0.83 -17.69 1.52
N ASP A 141 -1.23 -16.53 1.02
CA ASP A 141 -0.58 -15.26 1.34
C ASP A 141 -0.70 -14.90 2.82
N LEU A 142 -1.87 -15.11 3.43
CA LEU A 142 -2.06 -14.87 4.86
C LEU A 142 -1.28 -15.85 5.74
N ASP A 143 -1.16 -17.12 5.34
CA ASP A 143 -0.35 -18.11 6.06
C ASP A 143 1.15 -17.75 5.99
N HIS A 144 1.62 -17.29 4.84
CA HIS A 144 2.99 -16.77 4.70
C HIS A 144 3.21 -15.49 5.52
N ALA A 145 2.24 -14.57 5.52
CA ALA A 145 2.32 -13.34 6.31
C ALA A 145 2.48 -13.63 7.80
N VAL A 146 1.69 -14.57 8.34
CA VAL A 146 1.78 -15.01 9.75
C VAL A 146 3.12 -15.68 10.03
N SER A 147 3.61 -16.51 9.10
CA SER A 147 4.89 -17.21 9.28
C SER A 147 6.10 -16.28 9.26
N ALA A 148 6.01 -15.17 8.52
CA ALA A 148 7.08 -14.17 8.41
C ALA A 148 7.04 -13.10 9.52
N SER A 149 5.90 -12.88 10.18
CA SER A 149 5.81 -11.97 11.32
C SER A 149 6.34 -12.66 12.59
N GLN A 150 7.53 -12.27 13.06
CA GLN A 150 8.11 -12.77 14.32
C GLN A 150 7.29 -12.41 15.57
N GLU A 151 6.37 -11.46 15.45
CA GLU A 151 5.32 -11.17 16.43
C GLU A 151 3.97 -11.23 15.73
N GLU A 152 2.97 -11.83 16.38
CA GLU A 152 1.59 -11.91 15.93
C GLU A 152 1.02 -10.52 15.65
N SER A 153 1.15 -10.05 14.40
CA SER A 153 0.62 -8.77 14.01
C SER A 153 -0.91 -8.86 14.02
N CYS A 154 -1.54 -8.17 14.98
CA CYS A 154 -3.00 -8.16 15.15
C CYS A 154 -3.75 -7.90 13.83
N ALA A 155 -3.20 -7.06 12.95
CA ALA A 155 -3.77 -6.78 11.63
C ALA A 155 -3.87 -8.03 10.73
N VAL A 156 -2.81 -8.84 10.68
CA VAL A 156 -2.77 -10.08 9.87
C VAL A 156 -3.77 -11.10 10.41
N LEU A 157 -3.87 -11.22 11.74
CA LEU A 157 -4.83 -12.12 12.39
C LEU A 157 -6.28 -11.71 12.14
N VAL A 158 -6.59 -10.41 12.17
CA VAL A 158 -7.92 -9.89 11.85
C VAL A 158 -8.32 -10.21 10.41
N LEU A 159 -7.42 -9.99 9.45
CA LEU A 159 -7.67 -10.32 8.03
C LEU A 159 -7.91 -11.81 7.82
N ARG A 160 -7.13 -12.66 8.50
CA ARG A 160 -7.33 -14.12 8.46
C ARG A 160 -8.67 -14.56 9.06
N ALA A 161 -9.06 -13.96 10.19
CA ALA A 161 -10.37 -14.22 10.78
C ALA A 161 -11.52 -13.79 9.86
N HIS A 162 -11.34 -12.70 9.09
CA HIS A 162 -12.32 -12.24 8.11
C HIS A 162 -12.43 -13.18 6.91
N LEU A 163 -11.31 -13.75 6.45
CA LEU A 163 -11.30 -14.74 5.37
C LEU A 163 -12.13 -15.97 5.75
N TRP A 164 -11.95 -16.50 6.96
CA TRP A 164 -12.66 -17.68 7.44
C TRP A 164 -14.17 -17.49 7.63
N GLN A 165 -14.65 -16.24 7.71
CA GLN A 165 -16.09 -15.97 7.70
C GLN A 165 -16.71 -15.99 6.29
N LYS A 166 -15.88 -15.89 5.24
CA LYS A 166 -16.33 -15.81 3.84
C LYS A 166 -16.11 -17.09 3.02
N SER A 167 -15.26 -18.00 3.50
CA SER A 167 -15.01 -19.34 2.95
C SER A 167 -16.05 -20.34 3.42
#